data_AF-A0A7C8AP33-F1
#
_entry.id   AF-A0A7C8AP33-F1
#
_cell.length_a   1.000
_cell.length_b   1.000
_cell.length_c   1.000
_cell.angle_alpha   90.00
_cell.angle_beta   90.00
_cell.angle_gamma   90.00
#
_symmetry.space_group_name_H-M   'P 1'
#
loop_
_entity.id
_entity.type
_entity.pdbx_description
1 polymer ?
#
loop_
_entity_poly.entity_id
_entity_poly.type
_entity_poly.pdbx_seq_one_letter_code
_entity_poly.pdbx_strand_id
1 'polypeptide(L)' 'MVQAVWLRGDAAFACPDLYEFCEKKRITYFIRLPANNSLKKIALPHLKRPAGHPLKRGVQVRGIEFHYQAEK' A
#
# COMPACT_ATOMS: atom_id res chain seq x y z
N MET A 1 -17.99 9.94 23.76
CA MET A 1 -16.67 9.60 23.22
C MET A 1 -16.88 8.76 21.97
N VAL A 2 -16.47 9.23 20.79
CA VAL A 2 -16.55 8.43 19.56
C VAL A 2 -15.32 7.53 19.53
N GLN A 3 -15.53 6.21 19.56
CA GLN A 3 -14.44 5.25 19.43
C GLN A 3 -13.95 5.27 17.98
N ALA A 4 -12.67 5.60 17.78
CA ALA A 4 -12.05 5.55 16.46
C ALA A 4 -11.85 4.08 16.06
N VAL A 5 -12.48 3.67 14.96
CA VAL A 5 -12.31 2.33 14.39
C VAL A 5 -11.29 2.41 13.26
N TRP A 6 -10.28 1.55 13.31
CA TRP A 6 -9.31 1.36 12.23
C TRP A 6 -9.43 -0.04 11.66
N LEU A 7 -9.56 -0.13 10.34
CA LEU A 7 -9.66 -1.39 9.63
C LEU A 7 -8.31 -1.75 9.02
N ARG A 8 -7.82 -2.95 9.30
CA ARG A 8 -6.65 -3.52 8.62
C ARG A 8 -7.08 -4.77 7.85
N GLY A 9 -6.79 -4.81 6.56
CA GLY A 9 -7.17 -5.90 5.67
C GLY A 9 -5.98 -6.44 4.88
N ASP A 10 -6.02 -7.73 4.58
CA ASP A 10 -5.11 -8.32 3.59
C ASP A 10 -5.59 -8.04 2.15
N ALA A 11 -4.82 -8.46 1.13
CA ALA A 11 -5.11 -8.21 -0.28
C ALA A 11 -6.43 -8.79 -0.78
N ALA A 12 -6.94 -9.84 -0.13
CA ALA A 12 -8.27 -10.37 -0.42
C ALA A 12 -9.41 -9.36 -0.14
N PHE A 13 -9.15 -8.33 0.67
CA PHE A 13 -10.10 -7.28 1.01
C PHE A 13 -9.96 -6.03 0.14
N ALA A 14 -9.08 -6.03 -0.87
CA ALA A 14 -8.91 -4.91 -1.79
C ALA A 14 -10.05 -4.81 -2.81
N CYS A 15 -11.27 -4.65 -2.32
CA CYS A 15 -12.51 -4.56 -3.10
C CYS A 15 -13.05 -3.12 -3.05
N PRO A 16 -13.50 -2.54 -4.19
CA PRO A 16 -14.10 -1.22 -4.24
C PRO A 16 -15.22 -0.99 -3.22
N ASP A 17 -16.11 -1.97 -3.05
CA ASP A 17 -17.25 -1.88 -2.12
C ASP A 17 -16.80 -1.65 -0.67
N LEU A 18 -15.65 -2.23 -0.28
CA LEU A 18 -15.11 -2.07 1.07
C LEU A 18 -14.53 -0.67 1.28
N TYR A 19 -13.83 -0.13 0.28
CA TYR A 19 -13.30 1.23 0.34
C TYR A 19 -14.44 2.24 0.48
N GLU A 20 -15.48 2.12 -0.35
CA GLU A 20 -16.67 2.98 -0.27
C GLU A 20 -17.35 2.89 1.10
N PHE A 21 -17.47 1.68 1.65
CA PHE A 21 -18.05 1.49 2.98
C PHE A 21 -17.22 2.21 4.06
N CYS A 22 -15.90 2.03 4.05
CA CYS A 22 -15.00 2.67 4.99
C CYS A 22 -15.07 4.20 4.90
N GLU A 23 -15.07 4.75 3.69
CA GLU A 23 -15.13 6.20 3.46
C GLU A 23 -16.46 6.80 3.91
N LYS A 24 -17.60 6.19 3.56
CA LYS A 24 -18.94 6.61 4.01
C LYS A 24 -19.06 6.61 5.54
N LYS A 25 -18.39 5.69 6.21
CA LYS A 25 -18.37 5.57 7.68
C LYS A 25 -17.24 6.36 8.35
N ARG A 26 -16.39 7.06 7.59
CA ARG A 26 -15.18 7.76 8.08
C ARG A 26 -14.25 6.84 8.89
N ILE A 27 -14.11 5.60 8.45
CA ILE A 27 -13.21 4.59 9.03
C ILE A 27 -11.87 4.69 8.31
N THR A 28 -10.79 4.91 9.05
CA THR A 28 -9.44 4.82 8.49
C THR A 28 -9.12 3.35 8.19
N TYR A 29 -8.58 3.09 7.00
CA TYR A 29 -8.26 1.73 6.55
C TYR A 29 -6.81 1.59 6.10
N PHE A 30 -6.26 0.40 6.32
CA PHE A 30 -4.94 -0.04 5.88
C PHE A 30 -5.09 -1.40 5.21
N ILE A 31 -5.30 -1.40 3.89
CA ILE A 31 -5.54 -2.62 3.12
C ILE A 31 -4.37 -2.84 2.18
N ARG A 32 -3.80 -4.05 2.19
CA ARG A 32 -2.74 -4.42 1.25
C ARG A 32 -3.32 -4.47 -0.17
N LEU A 33 -2.66 -3.85 -1.15
CA LEU A 33 -3.08 -4.01 -2.54
C LEU A 33 -2.55 -5.33 -3.13
N PRO A 34 -3.33 -6.05 -3.94
CA PRO A 34 -2.83 -7.22 -4.67
C PRO A 34 -1.79 -6.79 -5.72
N ALA A 35 -0.79 -7.63 -5.93
CA ALA A 35 0.23 -7.37 -6.94
C ALA A 35 -0.37 -7.34 -8.35
N ASN A 36 -0.01 -6.33 -9.14
CA ASN A 36 -0.44 -6.17 -10.53
C ASN A 36 0.62 -5.42 -11.35
N ASN A 37 0.42 -5.34 -12.67
CA ASN A 37 1.39 -4.76 -13.59
C ASN A 37 1.59 -3.26 -13.36
N SER A 38 0.55 -2.50 -13.02
CA SER A 38 0.65 -1.07 -12.72
C SER A 38 1.49 -0.83 -11.47
N LEU A 39 1.25 -1.56 -10.38
CA LEU A 39 2.09 -1.51 -9.18
C LEU A 39 3.54 -1.91 -9.46
N LYS A 40 3.76 -2.95 -10.28
CA LYS A 40 5.12 -3.36 -10.67
C LYS A 40 5.85 -2.25 -11.42
N LYS A 41 5.18 -1.57 -12.37
CA LYS A 41 5.75 -0.44 -13.12
C LYS A 41 6.10 0.72 -12.19
N ILE A 42 5.22 1.05 -11.25
CA ILE A 42 5.48 2.10 -10.25
C ILE A 42 6.63 1.72 -9.33
N ALA A 43 6.73 0.46 -8.90
CA ALA A 43 7.79 0.00 -8.00
C ALA A 43 9.16 -0.07 -8.69
N LEU A 44 9.22 -0.43 -9.98
CA LEU A 44 10.46 -0.77 -10.70
C LEU A 44 11.58 0.27 -10.58
N PRO A 45 11.34 1.59 -10.72
CA PRO A 45 12.37 2.62 -10.55
C PRO A 45 12.98 2.65 -9.14
N HIS A 46 12.21 2.26 -8.12
CA HIS A 46 12.61 2.31 -6.71
C HIS A 46 13.27 1.02 -6.22
N LEU A 47 13.18 -0.07 -6.99
CA LEU A 47 13.84 -1.33 -6.68
C LEU A 47 15.36 -1.26 -6.88
N LYS A 48 15.85 -0.28 -7.65
CA LYS A 48 17.30 -0.06 -7.81
C LYS A 48 17.91 0.23 -6.44
N ARG A 49 18.83 -0.64 -6.02
CA ARG A 49 19.64 -0.42 -4.83
C ARG A 49 20.50 0.82 -5.09
N PRO A 50 20.54 1.81 -4.17
CA PRO A 50 21.42 2.95 -4.35
C PRO A 50 22.87 2.46 -4.39
N ALA A 51 23.66 3.00 -5.32
CA ALA A 51 25.08 2.73 -5.39
C ALA A 51 25.75 3.28 -4.13
N GLY A 52 26.49 2.44 -3.40
CA GLY A 52 27.07 2.80 -2.13
C GLY A 52 27.45 1.58 -1.29
N HIS A 53 27.94 1.84 -0.08
CA HIS A 53 28.43 0.79 0.80
C HIS A 53 27.30 -0.22 1.13
N PRO A 54 27.57 -1.53 1.07
CA PRO A 54 26.58 -2.51 1.48
C PRO A 54 26.15 -2.26 2.92
N LEU A 55 24.86 -2.44 3.21
CA LEU A 55 24.34 -2.32 4.57
C LEU A 55 25.12 -3.29 5.47
N LYS A 56 25.65 -2.78 6.58
CA LYS A 56 26.43 -3.59 7.53
C LYS A 56 25.60 -4.77 8.06
N ARG A 57 24.28 -4.59 8.26
CA ARG A 57 23.26 -5.61 8.57
C ARG A 57 21.85 -5.11 8.21
N GLY A 58 20.91 -6.03 7.95
CA GLY A 58 19.46 -5.75 7.86
C GLY A 58 18.87 -5.58 6.45
N VAL A 59 17.53 -5.46 6.38
CA VAL A 59 16.75 -5.23 5.15
C VAL A 59 16.51 -3.72 4.97
N GLN A 60 16.82 -3.18 3.80
CA GLN A 60 16.46 -1.80 3.46
C GLN A 60 14.96 -1.74 3.09
N VAL A 61 14.16 -1.02 3.89
CA VAL A 61 12.77 -0.73 3.55
C VAL A 61 12.68 0.72 3.08
N ARG A 62 12.04 0.95 1.92
CA ARG A 62 11.78 2.28 1.36
C ARG A 62 10.28 2.42 1.12
N GLY A 63 9.72 3.53 1.56
CA GLY A 63 8.33 3.92 1.28
C GLY A 63 8.29 4.97 0.18
N ILE A 64 7.26 4.90 -0.67
CA ILE A 64 6.90 5.95 -1.62
C ILE A 64 5.40 6.21 -1.47
N GLU A 65 5.01 7.46 -1.68
CA GLU A 65 3.62 7.86 -1.77
C GLU A 65 3.28 8.13 -3.24
N PHE A 66 2.17 7.58 -3.71
CA PHE A 66 1.75 7.71 -5.09
C PHE A 66 0.23 7.54 -5.20
N HIS A 67 -0.36 8.12 -6.25
CA HIS A 67 -1.74 7.85 -6.61
C HIS A 67 -1.80 6.55 -7.41
N TYR A 68 -2.76 5.71 -7.08
CA TYR A 68 -2.93 4.40 -7.68
C TYR A 68 -4.35 4.22 -8.20
N GLN A 69 -4.45 3.88 -9.49
CA GLN A 69 -5.68 3.39 -10.08
C GLN A 69 -5.38 2.02 -10.70
N ALA A 70 -6.08 0.99 -10.23
CA ALA A 70 -5.98 -0.32 -10.83
C ALA A 70 -6.63 -0.29 -12.22
N GLU A 71 -5.96 -0.88 -13.21
CA GLU A 71 -6.62 -1.26 -14.46
C GLU A 71 -7.59 -2.41 -14.14
N LYS A 72 -8.77 -2.42 -14.79
CA LYS A 72 -9.78 -3.48 -14.62
C LYS A 72 -9.25 -4.83 -15.09
#